data_AF-A0A7S4T7R5-F1
#
_entry.id   AF-A0A7S4T7R5-F1
#
_cell.length_a   1.000
_cell.length_b   1.000
_cell.length_c   1.000
_cell.angle_alpha   90.00
_cell.angle_beta   90.00
_cell.angle_gamma   90.00
#
_symmetry.space_group_name_H-M   'P 1'
#
loop_
_entity.id
_entity.type
_entity.pdbx_description
1 polymer ?
#
loop_
_entity_poly.entity_id
_entity_poly.type
_entity_poly.pdbx_seq_one_letter_code
_entity_poly.pdbx_strand_id
1 'polypeptide(L)'
;IPQLWNERCYSKIRVKNGLIVDAEKGVGSSTHGVYGGVQFGLDRLPQVSPTRISAFARRGARAAASITAASQTVPFGWATGHPRGVDLNLDRFDLSAPTRVKEEAPAGGWLRNAEGGDGQAEVAISGKAFFEGLDSDGATPFKEEDGDLLRALFNPLLADRRSEGDLFIPPDARQEYADKLKTLLDEEEEVRKQRISHFLSKDFSMDDAGPLFPSNWTASLAIARERAPWSCSSCGDGRQPTQAEAIRIWTMLRTAAPLFDRSAEDGMRFRIYQVGSLEVRTTQAHGGQEVLGAVFSSRSHDLAMEGRQERSVKEEDKVVKVTEYVELVRATGSNAVAAADKDRKDAAPAHAYFVVLEAEKGSVVVTEKLHNGAVIWQENPTDLEARTSLAKVTGCTDCSDRTVTVKSLLTFKLEEVRRSGLVASRSECKRYAQGAYSQALPAWQRRWEQLTDPHRRAAIQLGVLNEKAWNEGNARVWSLAWRTLQHTQREAAKALGIDEAGWGSWFKDPKEQEGEKGEEPSAKKDGAEEEPDSGVTVTRTCPKGHGLKRFVVDDIETEEDDGGFECDGCDGCCFGGSVMYGCQRCDYDLCLKCAQLEPGSEPAASKSAEASTEAGESTGSSREDSKSQQEEGGE
;
A
#
# COMPACT_ATOMS: atom_id res chain seq x y z
N ILE A 1 -22.11 26.08 -16.84
CA ILE A 1 -20.81 25.96 -17.56
C ILE A 1 -21.10 25.36 -18.93
N PRO A 2 -20.62 25.92 -20.06
CA PRO A 2 -20.99 25.43 -21.40
C PRO A 2 -20.43 24.04 -21.70
N GLN A 3 -21.26 23.18 -22.30
CA GLN A 3 -21.02 21.75 -22.55
C GLN A 3 -19.86 21.46 -23.54
N LEU A 4 -19.29 22.49 -24.17
CA LEU A 4 -18.22 22.41 -25.17
C LEU A 4 -16.86 21.94 -24.62
N TRP A 5 -16.66 21.93 -23.30
CA TRP A 5 -15.45 21.35 -22.70
C TRP A 5 -15.39 19.81 -22.73
N ASN A 6 -16.48 19.14 -23.17
CA ASN A 6 -16.53 17.68 -23.27
C ASN A 6 -16.17 17.14 -24.67
N GLU A 7 -15.98 17.99 -25.70
CA GLU A 7 -15.46 17.53 -26.99
C GLU A 7 -13.94 17.30 -26.94
N ARG A 8 -13.51 16.03 -27.06
CA ARG A 8 -12.10 15.66 -27.16
C ARG A 8 -11.74 15.27 -28.59
N CYS A 9 -10.75 15.96 -29.16
CA CYS A 9 -10.10 15.56 -30.41
C CYS A 9 -8.98 14.55 -30.12
N TYR A 10 -8.97 13.41 -30.82
CA TYR A 10 -7.95 12.37 -30.66
C TYR A 10 -6.92 12.43 -31.79
N SER A 11 -5.63 12.40 -31.45
CA SER A 11 -4.53 12.27 -32.42
C SER A 11 -3.69 11.03 -32.10
N LYS A 12 -3.41 10.20 -33.12
CA LYS A 12 -2.70 8.92 -32.94
C LYS A 12 -1.19 9.12 -33.12
N ILE A 13 -0.49 9.43 -32.03
CA ILE A 13 0.97 9.54 -32.02
C ILE A 13 1.60 8.14 -31.92
N ARG A 14 2.59 7.85 -32.76
CA ARG A 14 3.39 6.60 -32.69
C ARG A 14 4.76 6.93 -32.15
N VAL A 15 5.25 6.15 -31.19
CA VAL A 15 6.61 6.28 -30.63
C VAL A 15 7.34 4.96 -30.85
N LYS A 16 8.61 5.02 -31.27
CA LYS A 16 9.49 3.87 -31.42
C LYS A 16 10.90 4.26 -30.97
N ASN A 17 11.50 3.46 -30.09
CA ASN A 17 12.84 3.72 -29.53
C ASN A 17 13.01 5.13 -28.93
N GLY A 18 11.97 5.65 -28.25
CA GLY A 18 11.97 7.00 -27.67
C GLY A 18 11.74 8.15 -28.65
N LEU A 19 11.63 7.89 -29.96
CA LEU A 19 11.38 8.90 -30.99
C LEU A 19 9.94 8.84 -31.52
N ILE A 20 9.34 10.00 -31.80
CA ILE A 20 8.02 10.08 -32.44
C ILE A 20 8.18 9.74 -33.93
N VAL A 21 7.53 8.67 -34.36
CA VAL A 21 7.48 8.25 -35.77
C VAL A 21 6.57 9.19 -36.53
N ASP A 22 6.97 9.57 -37.75
CA ASP A 22 6.26 10.52 -38.63
C ASP A 22 6.19 11.98 -38.13
N ALA A 23 7.00 12.39 -37.16
CA ALA A 23 7.04 13.78 -36.65
C ALA A 23 7.20 14.84 -37.78
N GLU A 24 8.00 14.52 -38.80
CA GLU A 24 8.30 15.41 -39.93
C GLU A 24 7.13 15.59 -40.92
N LYS A 25 6.10 14.73 -40.89
CA LYS A 25 4.92 14.87 -41.76
C LYS A 25 3.90 15.87 -41.22
N GLY A 26 4.07 16.31 -39.97
CA GLY A 26 3.11 17.15 -39.24
C GLY A 26 1.84 16.39 -38.87
N VAL A 27 1.24 16.74 -37.73
CA VAL A 27 -0.13 16.29 -37.43
C VAL A 27 -1.06 17.12 -38.31
N GLY A 28 -1.71 16.48 -39.28
CA GLY A 28 -2.70 17.10 -40.16
C GLY A 28 -4.00 17.44 -39.42
N SER A 29 -3.97 18.38 -38.48
CA SER A 29 -5.13 18.86 -37.74
C SER A 29 -5.96 19.80 -38.63
N SER A 30 -6.98 19.26 -39.30
CA SER A 30 -7.98 20.05 -40.02
C SER A 30 -8.97 20.78 -39.10
N THR A 31 -8.88 20.57 -37.79
CA THR A 31 -9.74 21.17 -36.76
C THR A 31 -9.26 22.56 -36.36
N HIS A 32 -10.01 23.59 -36.77
CA HIS A 32 -9.88 24.95 -36.25
C HIS A 32 -10.72 25.09 -34.98
N GLY A 33 -10.10 25.50 -33.86
CA GLY A 33 -10.82 25.82 -32.63
C GLY A 33 -11.56 27.15 -32.77
N VAL A 34 -12.90 27.11 -32.83
CA VAL A 34 -13.73 28.32 -32.89
C VAL A 34 -14.08 28.77 -31.47
N TYR A 35 -13.33 29.75 -30.95
CA TYR A 35 -13.73 30.46 -29.74
C TYR A 35 -14.87 31.44 -30.05
N GLY A 36 -16.10 31.00 -29.81
CA GLY A 36 -17.29 31.85 -29.89
C GLY A 36 -17.34 32.86 -28.73
N GLY A 37 -16.93 34.10 -28.98
CA GLY A 37 -17.17 35.20 -28.05
C GLY A 37 -18.67 35.50 -27.95
N VAL A 38 -19.21 35.49 -26.72
CA VAL A 38 -20.61 35.86 -26.47
C VAL A 38 -20.71 37.39 -26.46
N GLN A 39 -21.33 37.98 -27.49
CA GLN A 39 -21.57 39.42 -27.54
C GLN A 39 -22.78 39.77 -26.67
N PHE A 40 -22.53 40.29 -25.47
CA PHE A 40 -23.51 40.54 -24.40
C PHE A 40 -24.58 41.63 -24.69
N GLY A 41 -24.70 42.14 -25.93
CA GLY A 41 -25.77 43.06 -26.32
C GLY A 41 -25.78 44.43 -25.62
N LEU A 42 -24.73 44.78 -24.88
CA LEU A 42 -24.59 46.05 -24.14
C LEU A 42 -24.67 47.30 -25.06
N ASP A 43 -24.46 47.09 -26.36
CA ASP A 43 -24.61 48.05 -27.46
C ASP A 43 -26.03 48.67 -27.57
N ARG A 44 -27.01 48.18 -26.78
CA ARG A 44 -28.42 48.63 -26.78
C ARG A 44 -28.86 49.43 -25.56
N LEU A 45 -27.98 49.76 -24.62
CA LEU A 45 -28.32 50.72 -23.56
C LEU A 45 -28.53 52.12 -24.18
N PRO A 46 -29.64 52.83 -23.90
CA PRO A 46 -29.96 54.09 -24.56
C PRO A 46 -28.99 55.20 -24.14
N GLN A 47 -28.05 55.53 -25.02
CA GLN A 47 -27.11 56.63 -24.85
C GLN A 47 -27.85 57.98 -24.86
N VAL A 48 -27.85 58.67 -23.71
CA VAL A 48 -28.34 60.06 -23.62
C VAL A 48 -27.48 60.93 -24.55
N SER A 49 -28.14 61.60 -25.50
CA SER A 49 -27.46 62.36 -26.56
C SER A 49 -27.07 63.77 -26.12
N PRO A 50 -25.88 64.26 -26.53
CA PRO A 50 -25.66 65.68 -26.78
C PRO A 50 -25.45 65.98 -28.27
N THR A 51 -26.35 66.81 -28.79
CA THR A 51 -26.26 67.79 -29.88
C THR A 51 -25.22 67.64 -31.02
N ARG A 52 -25.74 67.65 -32.25
CA ARG A 52 -25.02 67.65 -33.55
C ARG A 52 -24.14 68.90 -33.80
N ILE A 53 -23.02 68.72 -34.50
CA ILE A 53 -22.52 69.61 -35.58
C ILE A 53 -21.95 68.74 -36.73
N SER A 54 -22.01 69.22 -37.97
CA SER A 54 -21.53 68.54 -39.20
C SER A 54 -20.71 69.52 -40.07
N ALA A 55 -19.96 69.15 -41.11
CA ALA A 55 -19.77 67.87 -41.82
C ALA A 55 -18.36 67.85 -42.49
N PHE A 56 -18.00 66.81 -43.27
CA PHE A 56 -17.66 66.91 -44.72
C PHE A 56 -17.20 65.58 -45.36
N ALA A 57 -17.55 65.43 -46.64
CA ALA A 57 -17.53 64.21 -47.47
C ALA A 57 -16.18 63.75 -48.06
N ARG A 58 -16.09 62.46 -48.44
CA ARG A 58 -15.70 61.86 -49.77
C ARG A 58 -15.22 60.39 -49.62
N ARG A 59 -15.06 59.53 -50.65
CA ARG A 59 -15.84 59.18 -51.88
C ARG A 59 -15.11 58.01 -52.62
N GLY A 60 -15.76 56.86 -52.85
CA GLY A 60 -15.27 55.74 -53.72
C GLY A 60 -14.37 54.68 -53.03
N ALA A 61 -14.19 53.45 -53.55
CA ALA A 61 -14.73 52.83 -54.77
C ALA A 61 -14.78 51.27 -54.76
N ARG A 62 -15.74 50.75 -55.56
CA ARG A 62 -15.98 49.42 -56.19
C ARG A 62 -15.03 48.19 -56.06
N ALA A 63 -15.70 47.04 -55.88
CA ALA A 63 -15.53 45.72 -56.56
C ALA A 63 -14.26 44.86 -56.24
N ALA A 64 -14.20 43.54 -56.50
CA ALA A 64 -15.06 42.67 -57.32
C ALA A 64 -15.07 41.17 -56.92
N ALA A 65 -16.01 40.43 -57.52
CA ALA A 65 -15.94 39.03 -58.00
C ALA A 65 -15.79 37.83 -57.03
N SER A 66 -16.84 37.01 -57.05
CA SER A 66 -16.86 35.58 -56.68
C SER A 66 -15.98 34.72 -57.59
N ILE A 67 -15.51 33.56 -57.09
CA ILE A 67 -15.47 32.29 -57.84
C ILE A 67 -16.04 31.17 -56.96
N THR A 68 -16.98 30.43 -57.50
CA THR A 68 -17.53 29.18 -56.95
C THR A 68 -16.71 27.98 -57.41
N ALA A 69 -16.48 27.00 -56.53
CA ALA A 69 -16.11 25.64 -56.92
C ALA A 69 -16.92 24.63 -56.08
N ALA A 70 -17.50 23.63 -56.72
CA ALA A 70 -18.39 22.65 -56.09
C ALA A 70 -18.06 21.23 -56.54
N SER A 71 -17.96 20.30 -55.59
CA SER A 71 -18.42 18.90 -55.68
C SER A 71 -18.08 18.18 -54.37
N GLN A 72 -19.09 17.77 -53.60
CA GLN A 72 -19.75 16.45 -53.65
C GLN A 72 -18.95 15.33 -52.93
N THR A 73 -19.33 15.07 -51.67
CA THR A 73 -19.24 13.74 -51.06
C THR A 73 -20.49 13.46 -50.21
N VAL A 74 -20.96 12.22 -50.36
CA VAL A 74 -22.10 11.54 -49.72
C VAL A 74 -22.47 11.93 -48.27
N PRO A 75 -23.78 12.00 -47.92
CA PRO A 75 -24.22 12.11 -46.53
C PRO A 75 -24.21 10.72 -45.85
N PHE A 76 -23.30 10.51 -44.90
CA PHE A 76 -23.40 9.39 -43.96
C PHE A 76 -24.07 9.89 -42.67
N GLY A 77 -25.28 9.42 -42.41
CA GLY A 77 -26.13 9.94 -41.33
C GLY A 77 -25.71 9.43 -39.96
N TRP A 78 -24.99 10.25 -39.20
CA TRP A 78 -24.99 10.19 -37.73
C TRP A 78 -25.79 11.36 -37.19
N ALA A 79 -26.73 11.07 -36.30
CA ALA A 79 -27.60 12.07 -35.69
C ALA A 79 -26.78 12.92 -34.70
N THR A 80 -26.21 14.02 -35.17
CA THR A 80 -25.66 15.06 -34.31
C THR A 80 -26.82 15.66 -33.51
N GLY A 81 -26.88 15.28 -32.22
CA GLY A 81 -27.79 15.90 -31.26
C GLY A 81 -27.54 17.40 -31.29
N HIS A 82 -28.54 18.16 -31.76
CA HIS A 82 -28.39 19.61 -31.87
C HIS A 82 -28.14 20.18 -30.47
N PRO A 83 -27.10 21.01 -30.28
CA PRO A 83 -26.82 21.61 -28.98
C PRO A 83 -28.03 22.45 -28.58
N ARG A 84 -28.75 22.01 -27.55
CA ARG A 84 -29.85 22.77 -26.95
C ARG A 84 -29.25 23.91 -26.14
N GLY A 85 -28.88 24.99 -26.83
CA GLY A 85 -28.62 26.27 -26.18
C GLY A 85 -29.83 26.65 -25.34
N VAL A 86 -29.60 27.05 -24.09
CA VAL A 86 -30.65 27.64 -23.26
C VAL A 86 -30.98 29.00 -23.89
N ASP A 87 -32.18 29.12 -24.45
CA ASP A 87 -32.70 30.36 -25.01
C ASP A 87 -32.97 31.35 -23.86
N LEU A 88 -31.94 32.11 -23.47
CA LEU A 88 -32.02 33.18 -22.45
C LEU A 88 -32.76 34.43 -22.97
N ASN A 89 -33.72 34.24 -23.88
CA ASN A 89 -34.55 35.29 -24.41
C ASN A 89 -35.65 35.65 -23.40
N LEU A 90 -35.28 36.54 -22.47
CA LEU A 90 -36.14 37.03 -21.39
C LEU A 90 -37.41 37.72 -21.90
N ASP A 91 -37.44 38.15 -23.16
CA ASP A 91 -38.60 38.75 -23.85
C ASP A 91 -39.85 37.83 -23.86
N ARG A 92 -39.70 36.54 -23.55
CA ARG A 92 -40.81 35.56 -23.43
C ARG A 92 -41.38 35.40 -22.01
N PHE A 93 -40.78 36.00 -20.98
CA PHE A 93 -41.33 35.98 -19.62
C PHE A 93 -42.40 37.06 -19.48
N ASP A 94 -43.65 36.68 -19.73
CA ASP A 94 -44.80 37.55 -19.52
C ASP A 94 -45.11 37.71 -18.02
N LEU A 95 -44.55 38.76 -17.43
CA LEU A 95 -44.80 39.15 -16.03
C LEU A 95 -46.12 39.93 -15.83
N SER A 96 -46.95 40.11 -16.87
CA SER A 96 -48.17 40.94 -16.78
C SER A 96 -49.31 40.28 -15.99
N ALA A 97 -49.28 38.95 -15.84
CA ALA A 97 -50.27 38.18 -15.09
C ALA A 97 -49.61 37.51 -13.86
N PRO A 98 -49.73 38.09 -12.65
CA PRO A 98 -49.28 37.42 -11.44
C PRO A 98 -50.17 36.19 -11.19
N THR A 99 -49.63 35.01 -11.49
CA THR A 99 -50.26 33.73 -11.14
C THR A 99 -50.39 33.66 -9.62
N ARG A 100 -51.63 33.75 -9.12
CA ARG A 100 -51.94 33.42 -7.74
C ARG A 100 -51.74 31.91 -7.55
N VAL A 101 -50.51 31.54 -7.19
CA VAL A 101 -50.23 30.27 -6.52
C VAL A 101 -51.14 30.22 -5.28
N LYS A 102 -51.69 29.04 -4.98
CA LYS A 102 -52.40 28.85 -3.69
C LYS A 102 -51.40 29.07 -2.56
N GLU A 103 -51.88 29.25 -1.33
CA GLU A 103 -51.02 29.34 -0.14
C GLU A 103 -50.27 28.01 0.08
N GLU A 104 -49.17 27.85 -0.65
CA GLU A 104 -48.18 26.80 -0.50
C GLU A 104 -47.15 27.25 0.55
N ALA A 105 -46.49 26.29 1.20
CA ALA A 105 -45.60 26.58 2.32
C ALA A 105 -44.52 27.60 1.92
N PRO A 106 -44.35 28.71 2.66
CA PRO A 106 -43.35 29.73 2.38
C PRO A 106 -41.91 29.17 2.35
N ALA A 107 -41.06 29.79 1.54
CA ALA A 107 -39.65 29.44 1.43
C ALA A 107 -38.95 29.67 2.78
N GLY A 108 -38.43 28.60 3.37
CA GLY A 108 -37.89 28.59 4.75
C GLY A 108 -38.60 27.62 5.70
N GLY A 109 -39.74 27.03 5.30
CA GLY A 109 -40.53 26.06 6.10
C GLY A 109 -39.86 24.73 6.48
N TRP A 110 -38.53 24.62 6.38
CA TRP A 110 -37.75 23.46 6.83
C TRP A 110 -37.62 23.35 8.35
N LEU A 111 -37.84 24.45 9.07
CA LEU A 111 -37.71 24.45 10.52
C LEU A 111 -38.95 23.92 11.23
N ARG A 112 -38.68 23.32 12.38
CA ARG A 112 -39.69 22.97 13.35
C ARG A 112 -40.20 24.27 14.00
N ASN A 113 -41.48 24.60 13.73
CA ASN A 113 -42.17 25.67 14.43
C ASN A 113 -42.01 25.47 15.95
N ALA A 114 -41.49 26.47 16.65
CA ALA A 114 -41.37 26.41 18.11
C ALA A 114 -42.77 26.36 18.73
N GLU A 115 -43.15 25.21 19.27
CA GLU A 115 -44.46 24.92 19.86
C GLU A 115 -44.65 25.70 21.18
N GLY A 116 -44.91 27.01 21.10
CA GLY A 116 -45.06 27.82 22.32
C GLY A 116 -45.21 29.34 22.18
N GLY A 117 -45.47 29.90 20.98
CA GLY A 117 -45.62 31.36 20.80
C GLY A 117 -46.75 31.73 19.84
N ASP A 118 -47.81 32.34 20.36
CA ASP A 118 -48.94 32.91 19.63
C ASP A 118 -48.60 34.26 18.97
N GLY A 119 -47.63 34.24 18.05
CA GLY A 119 -47.18 35.41 17.30
C GLY A 119 -46.36 35.03 16.06
N GLN A 120 -47.04 34.91 14.92
CA GLN A 120 -46.41 34.58 13.63
C GLN A 120 -45.50 35.72 13.14
N ALA A 121 -44.22 35.62 13.47
CA ALA A 121 -43.15 36.22 12.68
C ALA A 121 -42.30 35.07 12.14
N GLU A 122 -42.45 34.74 10.85
CA GLU A 122 -41.45 33.93 10.16
C GLU A 122 -40.13 34.69 10.18
N VAL A 123 -39.23 34.29 11.06
CA VAL A 123 -37.87 34.81 11.08
C VAL A 123 -37.17 34.27 9.85
N ALA A 124 -36.97 35.13 8.85
CA ALA A 124 -36.13 34.81 7.70
C ALA A 124 -34.72 34.45 8.21
N ILE A 125 -34.39 33.17 8.14
CA ILE A 125 -33.14 32.62 8.66
C ILE A 125 -32.04 33.02 7.70
N SER A 126 -31.00 33.67 8.22
CA SER A 126 -29.84 33.99 7.40
C SER A 126 -29.14 32.69 6.99
N GLY A 127 -28.56 32.66 5.78
CA GLY A 127 -27.92 31.46 5.26
C GLY A 127 -26.84 30.89 6.18
N LYS A 128 -26.14 31.75 6.95
CA LYS A 128 -25.20 31.32 7.99
C LYS A 128 -25.89 30.54 9.12
N ALA A 129 -26.98 31.05 9.68
CA ALA A 129 -27.74 30.38 10.75
C ALA A 129 -28.35 29.05 10.27
N PHE A 130 -28.71 28.95 8.99
CA PHE A 130 -29.12 27.69 8.36
C PHE A 130 -27.99 26.65 8.38
N PHE A 131 -26.76 27.00 7.96
CA PHE A 131 -25.63 26.06 7.98
C PHE A 131 -25.15 25.74 9.41
N GLU A 132 -25.12 26.72 10.32
CA GLU A 132 -24.81 26.48 11.74
C GLU A 132 -25.81 25.49 12.37
N GLY A 133 -27.09 25.55 12.00
CA GLY A 133 -28.11 24.59 12.41
C GLY A 133 -27.95 23.19 11.81
N LEU A 134 -27.28 23.04 10.65
CA LEU A 134 -26.98 21.75 10.02
C LEU A 134 -25.71 21.10 10.59
N ASP A 135 -24.71 21.90 10.93
CA ASP A 135 -23.43 21.43 11.48
C ASP A 135 -23.47 21.16 12.99
N SER A 136 -24.59 21.50 13.65
CA SER A 136 -24.78 21.27 15.09
C SER A 136 -25.25 19.85 15.39
N ASP A 137 -24.41 19.04 16.06
CA ASP A 137 -24.74 17.71 16.61
C ASP A 137 -25.84 17.72 17.72
N GLY A 138 -26.41 18.89 18.01
CA GLY A 138 -27.41 19.09 19.07
C GLY A 138 -28.86 18.92 18.60
N ALA A 139 -29.79 19.53 19.35
CA ALA A 139 -31.19 19.58 18.96
C ALA A 139 -31.36 20.45 17.70
N THR A 140 -31.30 19.81 16.53
CA THR A 140 -31.37 20.52 15.24
C THR A 140 -32.67 21.30 15.12
N PRO A 141 -32.68 22.50 14.52
CA PRO A 141 -33.90 23.27 14.32
C PRO A 141 -34.82 22.69 13.24
N PHE A 142 -34.37 21.67 12.51
CA PHE A 142 -35.09 20.95 11.46
C PHE A 142 -35.91 19.77 12.01
N LYS A 143 -36.81 19.22 11.19
CA LYS A 143 -37.33 17.85 11.43
C LYS A 143 -36.21 16.85 11.18
N GLU A 144 -36.21 15.71 11.88
CA GLU A 144 -35.13 14.70 11.82
C GLU A 144 -34.86 14.22 10.38
N GLU A 145 -35.91 13.76 9.68
CA GLU A 145 -35.83 13.33 8.27
C GLU A 145 -35.33 14.42 7.31
N ASP A 146 -35.72 15.67 7.56
CA ASP A 146 -35.35 16.81 6.72
C ASP A 146 -33.91 17.27 7.01
N GLY A 147 -33.46 17.16 8.27
CA GLY A 147 -32.09 17.46 8.67
C GLY A 147 -31.06 16.51 8.07
N ASP A 148 -31.36 15.21 8.01
CA ASP A 148 -30.52 14.22 7.32
C ASP A 148 -30.41 14.52 5.81
N LEU A 149 -31.55 14.82 5.17
CA LEU A 149 -31.62 15.19 3.75
C LEU A 149 -30.76 16.43 3.45
N LEU A 150 -30.91 17.48 4.26
CA LEU A 150 -30.18 18.74 4.07
C LEU A 150 -28.70 18.62 4.42
N ARG A 151 -28.32 17.78 5.40
CA ARG A 151 -26.90 17.45 5.69
C ARG A 151 -26.24 16.69 4.55
N ALA A 152 -26.97 15.77 3.89
CA ALA A 152 -26.48 15.09 2.69
C ALA A 152 -26.31 16.06 1.51
N LEU A 153 -27.34 16.88 1.23
CA LEU A 153 -27.35 17.83 0.11
C LEU A 153 -26.31 18.95 0.27
N PHE A 154 -26.14 19.50 1.48
CA PHE A 154 -25.21 20.57 1.80
C PHE A 154 -24.01 20.05 2.58
N ASN A 155 -23.36 19.01 2.06
CA ASN A 155 -22.13 18.47 2.64
C ASN A 155 -21.04 19.57 2.76
N PRO A 156 -20.39 19.75 3.94
CA PRO A 156 -19.43 20.81 4.21
C PRO A 156 -18.32 21.03 3.17
N LEU A 157 -17.86 19.97 2.49
CA LEU A 157 -16.72 20.04 1.57
C LEU A 157 -17.09 19.72 0.10
N LEU A 158 -18.38 19.49 -0.20
CA LEU A 158 -18.89 19.37 -1.58
C LEU A 158 -19.74 20.57 -2.00
N ALA A 159 -20.47 21.18 -1.06
CA ALA A 159 -21.36 22.30 -1.33
C ALA A 159 -20.61 23.65 -1.26
N ASP A 160 -20.08 24.12 -2.39
CA ASP A 160 -19.46 25.44 -2.55
C ASP A 160 -20.37 26.59 -2.07
N ARG A 161 -21.69 26.44 -2.22
CA ARG A 161 -22.73 27.37 -1.75
C ARG A 161 -22.67 27.70 -0.25
N ARG A 162 -22.02 26.88 0.59
CA ARG A 162 -21.73 27.23 1.98
C ARG A 162 -20.89 28.50 2.12
N SER A 163 -20.06 28.82 1.12
CA SER A 163 -19.27 30.05 1.08
C SER A 163 -20.10 31.32 0.84
N GLU A 164 -21.37 31.22 0.43
CA GLU A 164 -22.28 32.35 0.27
C GLU A 164 -22.67 32.97 1.63
N GLY A 165 -22.54 32.23 2.74
CA GLY A 165 -22.83 32.72 4.09
C GLY A 165 -24.27 33.22 4.22
N ASP A 166 -24.45 34.45 4.70
CA ASP A 166 -25.78 35.07 4.84
C ASP A 166 -26.49 35.39 3.51
N LEU A 167 -25.79 35.34 2.37
CA LEU A 167 -26.40 35.49 1.03
C LEU A 167 -27.08 34.21 0.55
N PHE A 168 -26.80 33.07 1.18
CA PHE A 168 -27.45 31.81 0.85
C PHE A 168 -28.93 31.85 1.23
N ILE A 169 -29.79 31.64 0.24
CA ILE A 169 -31.23 31.43 0.44
C ILE A 169 -31.49 29.91 0.47
N PRO A 170 -32.05 29.36 1.57
CA PRO A 170 -32.39 27.95 1.68
C PRO A 170 -33.31 27.47 0.53
N PRO A 171 -33.22 26.17 0.16
CA PRO A 171 -34.12 25.60 -0.83
C PRO A 171 -35.59 25.71 -0.41
N ASP A 172 -36.47 25.59 -1.39
CA ASP A 172 -37.92 25.51 -1.18
C ASP A 172 -38.29 24.32 -0.27
N ALA A 173 -39.20 24.54 0.69
CA ALA A 173 -39.62 23.53 1.66
C ALA A 173 -40.90 22.77 1.24
N ARG A 174 -41.44 23.05 0.05
CA ARG A 174 -42.60 22.33 -0.48
C ARG A 174 -42.29 20.84 -0.65
N GLN A 175 -43.23 20.00 -0.19
CA GLN A 175 -43.08 18.54 -0.17
C GLN A 175 -42.69 17.96 -1.53
N GLU A 176 -43.32 18.41 -2.63
CA GLU A 176 -43.00 17.95 -3.99
C GLU A 176 -41.53 18.20 -4.39
N TYR A 177 -40.93 19.29 -3.91
CA TYR A 177 -39.53 19.61 -4.16
C TYR A 177 -38.60 18.81 -3.25
N ALA A 178 -38.97 18.65 -1.97
CA ALA A 178 -38.24 17.80 -1.02
C ALA A 178 -38.23 16.32 -1.47
N ASP A 179 -39.36 15.78 -1.93
CA ASP A 179 -39.48 14.41 -2.45
C ASP A 179 -38.65 14.21 -3.72
N LYS A 180 -38.59 15.24 -4.58
CA LYS A 180 -37.71 15.23 -5.75
C LYS A 180 -36.23 15.26 -5.37
N LEU A 181 -35.85 16.03 -4.34
CA LEU A 181 -34.47 16.02 -3.81
C LEU A 181 -34.11 14.67 -3.19
N LYS A 182 -35.03 14.05 -2.41
CA LYS A 182 -34.89 12.69 -1.88
C LYS A 182 -34.62 11.70 -3.02
N THR A 183 -35.46 11.71 -4.06
CA THR A 183 -35.31 10.86 -5.25
C THR A 183 -33.94 11.03 -5.94
N LEU A 184 -33.47 12.27 -6.11
CA LEU A 184 -32.16 12.54 -6.74
C LEU A 184 -30.97 12.09 -5.88
N LEU A 185 -31.07 12.19 -4.56
CA LEU A 185 -30.04 11.71 -3.64
C LEU A 185 -30.03 10.18 -3.52
N ASP A 186 -31.19 9.53 -3.62
CA ASP A 186 -31.31 8.07 -3.73
C ASP A 186 -30.67 7.57 -5.05
N GLU A 187 -30.90 8.26 -6.18
CA GLU A 187 -30.22 7.99 -7.45
C GLU A 187 -28.70 8.19 -7.36
N GLU A 188 -28.22 9.23 -6.68
CA GLU A 188 -26.79 9.49 -6.47
C GLU A 188 -26.13 8.43 -5.59
N GLU A 189 -26.78 8.02 -4.50
CA GLU A 189 -26.34 6.96 -3.60
C GLU A 189 -26.31 5.59 -4.30
N GLU A 190 -27.24 5.32 -5.21
CA GLU A 190 -27.20 4.12 -6.04
C GLU A 190 -26.01 4.16 -7.04
N VAL A 191 -25.73 5.30 -7.68
CA VAL A 191 -24.52 5.47 -8.50
C VAL A 191 -23.23 5.36 -7.66
N ARG A 192 -23.25 5.78 -6.39
CA ARG A 192 -22.14 5.59 -5.45
C ARG A 192 -21.93 4.11 -5.12
N LYS A 193 -22.99 3.36 -4.80
CA LYS A 193 -22.93 1.90 -4.60
C LYS A 193 -22.41 1.17 -5.84
N GLN A 194 -22.85 1.57 -7.04
CA GLN A 194 -22.39 1.01 -8.31
C GLN A 194 -20.90 1.31 -8.55
N ARG A 195 -20.43 2.54 -8.28
CA ARG A 195 -18.99 2.88 -8.30
C ARG A 195 -18.19 2.00 -7.35
N ILE A 196 -18.59 1.89 -6.08
CA ILE A 196 -17.93 1.03 -5.09
C ILE A 196 -17.91 -0.43 -5.58
N SER A 197 -19.05 -0.96 -6.03
CA SER A 197 -19.15 -2.33 -6.52
C SER A 197 -18.25 -2.59 -7.72
N HIS A 198 -18.21 -1.69 -8.71
CA HIS A 198 -17.31 -1.84 -9.86
C HIS A 198 -15.84 -1.74 -9.44
N PHE A 199 -15.47 -0.75 -8.62
CA PHE A 199 -14.10 -0.60 -8.12
C PHE A 199 -13.63 -1.80 -7.30
N LEU A 200 -14.52 -2.46 -6.57
CA LEU A 200 -14.21 -3.68 -5.80
C LEU A 200 -14.37 -4.97 -6.62
N SER A 201 -14.74 -4.88 -7.90
CA SER A 201 -14.81 -6.01 -8.84
C SER A 201 -13.49 -6.20 -9.60
N LYS A 202 -13.24 -7.43 -10.08
CA LYS A 202 -12.06 -7.73 -10.91
C LYS A 202 -12.05 -6.94 -12.24
N ASP A 203 -13.21 -6.48 -12.72
CA ASP A 203 -13.36 -5.81 -14.01
C ASP A 203 -12.83 -4.37 -14.04
N PHE A 204 -12.66 -3.72 -12.88
CA PHE A 204 -12.09 -2.37 -12.83
C PHE A 204 -10.59 -2.36 -13.18
N SER A 205 -10.22 -1.48 -14.10
CA SER A 205 -8.85 -1.25 -14.55
C SER A 205 -8.38 0.16 -14.19
N MET A 206 -7.13 0.31 -13.75
CA MET A 206 -6.54 1.63 -13.47
C MET A 206 -6.39 2.51 -14.73
N ASP A 207 -6.21 1.90 -15.90
CA ASP A 207 -6.06 2.60 -17.18
C ASP A 207 -7.42 2.91 -17.84
N ASP A 208 -8.45 2.12 -17.51
CA ASP A 208 -9.83 2.33 -17.96
C ASP A 208 -10.83 2.03 -16.82
N ALA A 209 -11.14 3.09 -16.06
CA ALA A 209 -12.04 3.03 -14.91
C ALA A 209 -13.53 2.82 -15.31
N GLY A 210 -13.86 2.91 -16.60
CA GLY A 210 -15.22 2.81 -17.10
C GLY A 210 -16.08 4.07 -16.89
N PRO A 211 -17.34 4.06 -17.38
CA PRO A 211 -18.20 5.25 -17.46
C PRO A 211 -18.81 5.69 -16.13
N LEU A 212 -18.71 4.87 -15.07
CA LEU A 212 -19.16 5.23 -13.72
C LEU A 212 -18.21 6.22 -13.02
N PHE A 213 -17.04 6.48 -13.59
CA PHE A 213 -15.97 7.26 -12.96
C PHE A 213 -15.64 8.54 -13.75
N PRO A 214 -15.02 9.53 -13.09
CA PRO A 214 -14.57 10.75 -13.74
C PRO A 214 -13.76 10.48 -15.02
N SER A 215 -14.09 11.16 -16.13
CA SER A 215 -13.45 10.96 -17.45
C SER A 215 -11.96 11.38 -17.54
N ASN A 216 -11.36 11.76 -16.43
CA ASN A 216 -9.91 11.99 -16.25
C ASN A 216 -9.20 10.82 -15.55
N TRP A 217 -9.93 9.80 -15.08
CA TRP A 217 -9.37 8.55 -14.56
C TRP A 217 -8.96 7.63 -15.71
N THR A 218 -9.83 7.40 -16.69
CA THR A 218 -9.49 6.70 -17.94
C THR A 218 -8.39 7.48 -18.69
N ALA A 219 -7.30 6.79 -19.01
CA ALA A 219 -6.14 7.41 -19.66
C ALA A 219 -6.50 7.91 -21.07
N SER A 220 -6.61 9.24 -21.22
CA SER A 220 -6.97 9.88 -22.51
C SER A 220 -5.96 9.64 -23.64
N LEU A 221 -4.76 9.19 -23.28
CA LEU A 221 -3.68 8.79 -24.16
C LEU A 221 -3.23 7.39 -23.78
N ALA A 222 -3.74 6.38 -24.49
CA ALA A 222 -3.12 5.05 -24.56
C ALA A 222 -1.77 5.15 -25.29
N ILE A 223 -0.77 5.72 -24.63
CA ILE A 223 0.62 5.61 -25.05
C ILE A 223 0.94 4.13 -24.98
N ALA A 224 1.19 3.51 -26.13
CA ALA A 224 1.65 2.14 -26.24
C ALA A 224 3.07 2.01 -25.67
N ARG A 225 3.19 2.07 -24.34
CA ARG A 225 4.38 1.70 -23.60
C ARG A 225 4.46 0.18 -23.67
N GLU A 226 5.61 -0.33 -24.10
CA GLU A 226 5.93 -1.78 -24.06
C GLU A 226 6.17 -2.31 -22.63
N ARG A 227 5.68 -1.59 -21.60
CA ARG A 227 5.43 -2.22 -20.30
C ARG A 227 4.26 -3.17 -20.52
N ALA A 228 4.46 -4.46 -20.24
CA ALA A 228 3.38 -5.43 -20.20
C ALA A 228 2.20 -4.82 -19.43
N PRO A 229 0.98 -4.80 -19.98
CA PRO A 229 -0.15 -4.16 -19.33
C PRO A 229 -0.27 -4.69 -17.90
N TRP A 230 -0.29 -3.79 -16.91
CA TRP A 230 -0.62 -4.13 -15.53
C TRP A 230 -2.12 -4.44 -15.34
N SER A 231 -2.81 -4.79 -16.42
CA SER A 231 -4.06 -5.55 -16.32
C SER A 231 -3.76 -6.87 -15.62
N CYS A 232 -4.14 -6.95 -14.35
CA CYS A 232 -4.12 -8.17 -13.56
C CYS A 232 -5.25 -9.11 -14.05
N SER A 233 -5.20 -9.50 -15.34
CA SER A 233 -6.12 -10.46 -15.95
C SER A 233 -6.11 -11.80 -15.21
N SER A 234 -4.99 -12.10 -14.54
CA SER A 234 -4.75 -13.29 -13.74
C SER A 234 -5.11 -13.17 -12.25
N CYS A 235 -5.65 -12.05 -11.74
CA CYS A 235 -6.03 -12.03 -10.32
C CYS A 235 -7.12 -13.09 -10.06
N GLY A 236 -7.16 -13.64 -8.84
CA GLY A 236 -8.34 -14.36 -8.35
C GLY A 236 -9.57 -13.46 -8.23
N ASP A 237 -10.74 -14.06 -7.94
CA ASP A 237 -11.93 -13.29 -7.59
C ASP A 237 -11.67 -12.45 -6.32
N GLY A 238 -12.12 -11.19 -6.35
CA GLY A 238 -11.99 -10.29 -5.20
C GLY A 238 -12.79 -10.80 -4.02
N ARG A 239 -12.14 -10.98 -2.87
CA ARG A 239 -12.81 -11.42 -1.64
C ARG A 239 -12.73 -10.36 -0.55
N GLN A 240 -13.72 -10.36 0.34
CA GLN A 240 -13.61 -9.59 1.58
C GLN A 240 -12.60 -10.25 2.52
N PRO A 241 -11.73 -9.48 3.18
CA PRO A 241 -10.78 -10.01 4.16
C PRO A 241 -11.52 -10.45 5.43
N THR A 242 -11.01 -11.48 6.09
CA THR A 242 -11.49 -11.82 7.44
C THR A 242 -11.10 -10.73 8.44
N GLN A 243 -11.75 -10.63 9.61
CA GLN A 243 -11.40 -9.60 10.60
C GLN A 243 -9.92 -9.65 11.03
N ALA A 244 -9.38 -10.87 11.23
CA ALA A 244 -7.98 -11.06 11.60
C ALA A 244 -7.01 -10.64 10.48
N GLU A 245 -7.38 -10.95 9.24
CA GLU A 245 -6.64 -10.54 8.04
C GLU A 245 -6.72 -9.03 7.79
N ALA A 246 -7.89 -8.41 7.97
CA ALA A 246 -8.08 -6.97 7.82
C ALA A 246 -7.15 -6.17 8.75
N ILE A 247 -6.99 -6.61 10.01
CA ILE A 247 -6.05 -5.98 10.97
C ILE A 247 -4.59 -6.10 10.49
N ARG A 248 -4.21 -7.26 9.95
CA ARG A 248 -2.89 -7.50 9.36
C ARG A 248 -2.66 -6.61 8.14
N ILE A 249 -3.63 -6.52 7.23
CA ILE A 249 -3.59 -5.67 6.03
C ILE A 249 -3.49 -4.19 6.40
N TRP A 250 -4.29 -3.71 7.36
CA TRP A 250 -4.17 -2.34 7.86
C TRP A 250 -2.79 -1.99 8.40
N THR A 251 -2.09 -2.97 8.97
CA THR A 251 -0.71 -2.79 9.44
C THR A 251 0.26 -2.59 8.28
N MET A 252 0.00 -3.21 7.11
CA MET A 252 0.75 -3.00 5.87
C MET A 252 0.43 -1.66 5.19
N LEU A 253 -0.85 -1.31 5.07
CA LEU A 253 -1.27 -0.10 4.33
C LEU A 253 -0.74 1.20 4.94
N ARG A 254 -0.38 1.20 6.23
CA ARG A 254 0.24 2.34 6.91
C ARG A 254 1.65 2.69 6.41
N THR A 255 2.37 1.74 5.82
CA THR A 255 3.72 1.96 5.27
C THR A 255 3.78 1.82 3.75
N ALA A 256 2.76 1.22 3.12
CA ALA A 256 2.66 1.10 1.66
C ALA A 256 2.16 2.40 1.01
N ALA A 257 2.84 2.86 -0.04
CA ALA A 257 2.31 3.90 -0.92
C ALA A 257 1.23 3.29 -1.85
N PRO A 258 0.07 3.96 -2.03
CA PRO A 258 -0.94 3.50 -2.99
C PRO A 258 -0.42 3.63 -4.43
N LEU A 259 -0.65 2.60 -5.26
CA LEU A 259 -0.40 2.64 -6.70
C LEU A 259 -1.45 3.49 -7.44
N PHE A 260 -2.68 3.44 -6.93
CA PHE A 260 -3.80 4.24 -7.41
C PHE A 260 -4.37 5.01 -6.22
N ASP A 261 -4.55 6.31 -6.36
CA ASP A 261 -5.20 7.16 -5.37
C ASP A 261 -5.92 8.30 -6.09
N ARG A 262 -7.27 8.26 -6.08
CA ARG A 262 -8.14 9.22 -6.77
C ARG A 262 -9.42 9.46 -5.99
N SER A 263 -10.00 10.65 -6.14
CA SER A 263 -11.35 10.97 -5.66
C SER A 263 -12.32 11.17 -6.84
N ALA A 264 -13.56 10.74 -6.65
CA ALA A 264 -14.67 11.00 -7.56
C ALA A 264 -15.35 12.35 -7.24
N GLU A 265 -16.34 12.76 -8.04
CA GLU A 265 -17.01 14.07 -7.93
C GLU A 265 -17.73 14.27 -6.59
N ASP A 266 -18.18 13.19 -5.94
CA ASP A 266 -18.82 13.18 -4.63
C ASP A 266 -17.80 13.09 -3.46
N GLY A 267 -16.53 13.35 -3.73
CA GLY A 267 -15.45 13.35 -2.75
C GLY A 267 -15.05 11.95 -2.23
N MET A 268 -15.74 10.88 -2.65
CA MET A 268 -15.35 9.52 -2.29
C MET A 268 -13.99 9.19 -2.91
N ARG A 269 -13.06 8.72 -2.05
CA ARG A 269 -11.67 8.44 -2.41
C ARG A 269 -11.45 6.94 -2.51
N PHE A 270 -10.77 6.52 -3.57
CA PHE A 270 -10.58 5.13 -3.94
C PHE A 270 -9.08 4.89 -4.08
N ARG A 271 -8.55 3.86 -3.40
CA ARG A 271 -7.13 3.53 -3.47
C ARG A 271 -6.87 2.05 -3.76
N ILE A 272 -5.82 1.80 -4.53
CA ILE A 272 -5.29 0.46 -4.78
C ILE A 272 -3.85 0.43 -4.28
N TYR A 273 -3.57 -0.51 -3.40
CA TYR A 273 -2.25 -0.78 -2.85
C TYR A 273 -1.75 -2.13 -3.38
N GLN A 274 -0.48 -2.22 -3.74
CA GLN A 274 0.18 -3.50 -3.99
C GLN A 274 1.09 -3.82 -2.81
N VAL A 275 0.84 -4.95 -2.14
CA VAL A 275 1.70 -5.42 -1.04
C VAL A 275 2.08 -6.88 -1.27
N GLY A 276 3.32 -7.10 -1.72
CA GLY A 276 3.75 -8.42 -2.17
C GLY A 276 2.92 -8.89 -3.36
N SER A 277 2.29 -10.05 -3.24
CA SER A 277 1.35 -10.59 -4.23
C SER A 277 -0.12 -10.24 -3.95
N LEU A 278 -0.42 -9.34 -3.01
CA LEU A 278 -1.77 -8.83 -2.82
C LEU A 278 -1.99 -7.49 -3.49
N GLU A 279 -3.09 -7.38 -4.22
CA GLU A 279 -3.70 -6.10 -4.58
C GLU A 279 -4.85 -5.83 -3.59
N VAL A 280 -4.77 -4.72 -2.85
CA VAL A 280 -5.74 -4.34 -1.82
C VAL A 280 -6.45 -3.08 -2.25
N ARG A 281 -7.78 -3.14 -2.33
CA ARG A 281 -8.64 -2.02 -2.73
C ARG A 281 -9.39 -1.47 -1.53
N THR A 282 -9.22 -0.18 -1.27
CA THR A 282 -9.89 0.56 -0.20
C THR A 282 -10.79 1.65 -0.76
N THR A 283 -11.83 1.97 0.00
CA THR A 283 -12.69 3.12 -0.24
C THR A 283 -12.75 3.98 1.01
N GLN A 284 -12.77 5.29 0.84
CA GLN A 284 -12.90 6.26 1.91
C GLN A 284 -14.04 7.21 1.54
N ALA A 285 -15.14 7.13 2.29
CA ALA A 285 -16.19 8.12 2.21
C ALA A 285 -15.62 9.50 2.60
N HIS A 286 -16.19 10.56 2.03
CA HIS A 286 -15.74 11.92 2.29
C HIS A 286 -15.74 12.24 3.80
N GLY A 287 -14.59 12.64 4.36
CA GLY A 287 -14.42 12.89 5.81
C GLY A 287 -14.45 11.64 6.70
N GLY A 288 -14.79 10.46 6.16
CA GLY A 288 -14.85 9.20 6.87
C GLY A 288 -13.48 8.53 7.05
N GLN A 289 -13.47 7.45 7.84
CA GLN A 289 -12.33 6.55 7.87
C GLN A 289 -12.24 5.78 6.55
N GLU A 290 -11.02 5.43 6.15
CA GLU A 290 -10.79 4.53 5.03
C GLU A 290 -11.18 3.10 5.44
N VAL A 291 -11.78 2.35 4.50
CA VAL A 291 -12.33 1.01 4.71
C VAL A 291 -11.73 0.05 3.67
N LEU A 292 -11.36 -1.16 4.12
CA LEU A 292 -10.97 -2.25 3.23
C LEU A 292 -12.20 -2.78 2.50
N GLY A 293 -12.22 -2.68 1.17
CA GLY A 293 -13.33 -3.14 0.34
C GLY A 293 -13.11 -4.54 -0.21
N ALA A 294 -11.97 -4.77 -0.86
CA ALA A 294 -11.64 -6.05 -1.49
C ALA A 294 -10.13 -6.33 -1.47
N VAL A 295 -9.80 -7.62 -1.44
CA VAL A 295 -8.42 -8.12 -1.55
C VAL A 295 -8.38 -9.12 -2.68
N PHE A 296 -7.41 -8.94 -3.57
CA PHE A 296 -7.14 -9.81 -4.71
C PHE A 296 -5.75 -10.43 -4.56
N SER A 297 -5.62 -11.69 -4.94
CA SER A 297 -4.34 -12.34 -5.14
C SER A 297 -3.86 -12.09 -6.56
N SER A 298 -2.63 -11.61 -6.72
CA SER A 298 -1.94 -11.50 -8.02
C SER A 298 -1.13 -12.76 -8.36
N ARG A 299 -1.09 -13.76 -7.47
CA ARG A 299 -0.56 -15.08 -7.83
C ARG A 299 -1.52 -15.71 -8.81
N SER A 300 -1.13 -15.68 -10.08
CA SER A 300 -1.81 -16.45 -11.10
C SER A 300 -1.85 -17.91 -10.66
N HIS A 301 -3.05 -18.49 -10.65
CA HIS A 301 -3.28 -19.91 -10.39
C HIS A 301 -2.81 -20.79 -11.59
N ASP A 302 -1.75 -20.37 -12.29
CA ASP A 302 -1.26 -20.93 -13.57
C ASP A 302 -0.74 -22.38 -13.46
N LEU A 303 -0.60 -22.92 -12.25
CA LEU A 303 -0.29 -24.33 -11.98
C LEU A 303 -1.42 -25.08 -11.24
N ALA A 304 -2.56 -24.43 -10.99
CA ALA A 304 -3.66 -24.93 -10.18
C ALA A 304 -4.88 -25.36 -11.01
N MET A 305 -4.67 -26.39 -11.84
CA MET A 305 -5.57 -27.56 -11.89
C MET A 305 -7.06 -27.28 -11.67
N GLU A 306 -7.75 -26.82 -12.73
CA GLU A 306 -9.21 -26.74 -12.77
C GLU A 306 -9.81 -28.10 -12.32
N GLY A 307 -10.67 -28.08 -11.29
CA GLY A 307 -11.30 -29.30 -10.76
C GLY A 307 -10.81 -29.79 -9.38
N ARG A 308 -10.04 -28.99 -8.61
CA ARG A 308 -9.96 -29.22 -7.16
C ARG A 308 -11.27 -28.89 -6.46
N GLN A 309 -12.13 -29.91 -6.32
CA GLN A 309 -12.92 -30.05 -5.09
C GLN A 309 -11.98 -29.91 -3.87
N GLU A 310 -12.50 -29.47 -2.73
CA GLU A 310 -11.78 -29.44 -1.45
C GLU A 310 -11.26 -30.84 -1.09
N ARG A 311 -10.00 -31.12 -1.46
CA ARG A 311 -9.33 -32.36 -1.14
C ARG A 311 -8.73 -32.22 0.25
N SER A 312 -9.47 -32.70 1.24
CA SER A 312 -8.96 -32.95 2.59
C SER A 312 -7.62 -33.66 2.53
N VAL A 313 -6.67 -33.20 3.33
CA VAL A 313 -5.32 -33.75 3.35
C VAL A 313 -5.37 -35.14 3.97
N LYS A 314 -4.76 -36.12 3.32
CA LYS A 314 -4.65 -37.47 3.89
C LYS A 314 -3.32 -37.60 4.63
N GLU A 315 -3.29 -38.39 5.69
CA GLU A 315 -2.05 -38.68 6.43
C GLU A 315 -0.97 -39.27 5.51
N GLU A 316 -1.38 -40.10 4.54
CA GLU A 316 -0.49 -40.75 3.57
C GLU A 316 -0.04 -39.82 2.43
N ASP A 317 -0.54 -38.58 2.36
CA ASP A 317 -0.12 -37.65 1.32
C ASP A 317 1.36 -37.29 1.49
N LYS A 318 2.09 -37.35 0.37
CA LYS A 318 3.50 -36.98 0.28
C LYS A 318 3.62 -35.46 0.34
N VAL A 319 4.58 -34.96 1.11
CA VAL A 319 4.91 -33.53 1.18
C VAL A 319 5.99 -33.25 0.13
N VAL A 320 5.73 -32.34 -0.79
CA VAL A 320 6.67 -31.96 -1.86
C VAL A 320 7.51 -30.75 -1.50
N LYS A 321 7.03 -29.85 -0.64
CA LYS A 321 7.80 -28.68 -0.23
C LYS A 321 7.40 -28.23 1.17
N VAL A 322 8.39 -27.79 1.94
CA VAL A 322 8.20 -27.25 3.28
C VAL A 322 8.93 -25.92 3.41
N THR A 323 8.20 -24.90 3.87
CA THR A 323 8.70 -23.53 4.00
C THR A 323 8.44 -23.02 5.43
N GLU A 324 9.49 -22.61 6.13
CA GLU A 324 9.42 -21.94 7.43
C GLU A 324 9.34 -20.43 7.24
N TYR A 325 8.43 -19.81 7.98
CA TYR A 325 8.15 -18.39 7.96
C TYR A 325 8.21 -17.78 9.36
N VAL A 326 8.65 -16.51 9.43
CA VAL A 326 8.51 -15.65 10.60
C VAL A 326 7.70 -14.40 10.24
N GLU A 327 6.69 -14.08 11.06
CA GLU A 327 5.87 -12.87 10.91
C GLU A 327 5.98 -11.98 12.15
N LEU A 328 5.94 -10.66 11.93
CA LEU A 328 5.93 -9.66 13.00
C LEU A 328 4.50 -9.51 13.54
N VAL A 329 4.25 -10.01 14.75
CA VAL A 329 2.97 -9.86 15.45
C VAL A 329 3.06 -8.64 16.35
N ARG A 330 2.53 -7.51 15.89
CA ARG A 330 2.22 -6.37 16.76
C ARG A 330 1.09 -6.78 17.69
N ALA A 331 1.24 -6.50 19.00
CA ALA A 331 0.23 -6.81 19.98
C ALA A 331 -1.02 -5.95 19.73
N THR A 332 -2.04 -6.54 19.11
CA THR A 332 -3.32 -5.87 18.86
C THR A 332 -3.99 -5.62 20.22
N GLY A 333 -4.18 -4.35 20.55
CA GLY A 333 -4.55 -3.89 21.90
C GLY A 333 -5.93 -4.33 22.42
N SER A 334 -6.65 -5.22 21.73
CA SER A 334 -7.96 -5.72 22.15
C SER A 334 -7.93 -6.50 23.48
N ASN A 335 -6.80 -7.10 23.84
CA ASN A 335 -6.59 -7.70 25.18
C ASN A 335 -5.85 -6.77 26.17
N ALA A 336 -5.50 -5.53 25.78
CA ALA A 336 -4.82 -4.57 26.67
C ALA A 336 -5.76 -3.84 27.65
N VAL A 337 -7.08 -4.00 27.50
CA VAL A 337 -8.11 -3.29 28.29
C VAL A 337 -8.12 -3.69 29.78
N ALA A 338 -7.42 -4.77 30.17
CA ALA A 338 -7.41 -5.31 31.53
C ALA A 338 -6.15 -4.96 32.36
N ALA A 339 -5.16 -4.27 31.80
CA ALA A 339 -3.93 -3.91 32.50
C ALA A 339 -3.60 -2.43 32.27
N ALA A 340 -4.20 -1.54 33.09
CA ALA A 340 -3.99 -0.09 33.06
C ALA A 340 -2.62 0.34 33.65
N ASP A 341 -1.58 -0.45 33.40
CA ASP A 341 -0.22 -0.21 33.87
C ASP A 341 0.52 0.63 32.80
N LYS A 342 0.40 1.96 32.94
CA LYS A 342 0.78 2.94 31.91
C LYS A 342 2.29 2.98 31.60
N ASP A 343 3.11 2.36 32.42
CA ASP A 343 4.58 2.41 32.32
C ASP A 343 5.15 1.34 31.37
N ARG A 344 4.31 0.47 30.79
CA ARG A 344 4.76 -0.62 29.90
C ARG A 344 4.85 -0.23 28.43
N LYS A 345 5.48 0.91 28.12
CA LYS A 345 5.68 1.40 26.74
C LYS A 345 6.55 0.46 25.89
N ASP A 346 7.50 -0.25 26.48
CA ASP A 346 8.58 -0.94 25.75
C ASP A 346 8.24 -2.43 25.47
N ALA A 347 7.02 -2.70 25.05
CA ALA A 347 6.57 -4.07 24.74
C ALA A 347 7.16 -4.55 23.40
N ALA A 348 8.45 -4.89 23.41
CA ALA A 348 9.23 -5.31 22.24
C ALA A 348 8.47 -6.29 21.32
N PRO A 349 8.43 -6.03 20.00
CA PRO A 349 7.49 -6.67 19.08
C PRO A 349 7.59 -8.20 19.12
N ALA A 350 6.43 -8.87 19.07
CA ALA A 350 6.39 -10.32 19.06
C ALA A 350 6.64 -10.86 17.65
N HIS A 351 7.27 -12.02 17.57
CA HIS A 351 7.46 -12.75 16.33
C HIS A 351 6.70 -14.08 16.46
N ALA A 352 5.84 -14.38 15.49
CA ALA A 352 5.24 -15.71 15.35
C ALA A 352 6.00 -16.48 14.27
N TYR A 353 6.11 -17.80 14.48
CA TYR A 353 6.84 -18.71 13.59
C TYR A 353 5.87 -19.81 13.17
N PHE A 354 5.73 -20.01 11.87
CA PHE A 354 4.83 -21.00 11.29
C PHE A 354 5.49 -21.73 10.12
N VAL A 355 5.01 -22.93 9.84
CA VAL A 355 5.50 -23.77 8.75
C VAL A 355 4.36 -24.06 7.78
N VAL A 356 4.63 -23.87 6.49
CA VAL A 356 3.73 -24.20 5.39
C VAL A 356 4.22 -25.48 4.73
N LEU A 357 3.32 -26.46 4.62
CA LEU A 357 3.53 -27.77 4.01
C LEU A 357 2.74 -27.84 2.72
N GLU A 358 3.41 -28.00 1.59
CA GLU A 358 2.78 -28.21 0.28
C GLU A 358 2.79 -29.72 -0.01
N ALA A 359 1.61 -30.33 -0.14
CA ALA A 359 1.47 -31.75 -0.48
C ALA A 359 1.54 -31.98 -2.00
N GLU A 360 1.83 -33.21 -2.44
CA GLU A 360 1.92 -33.59 -3.87
C GLU A 360 0.60 -33.37 -4.63
N LYS A 361 -0.54 -33.53 -3.94
CA LYS A 361 -1.87 -33.19 -4.47
C LYS A 361 -2.17 -31.69 -4.46
N GLY A 362 -1.21 -30.89 -3.98
CA GLY A 362 -1.18 -29.44 -3.81
C GLY A 362 -2.19 -28.86 -2.82
N SER A 363 -2.80 -29.70 -1.98
CA SER A 363 -3.37 -29.22 -0.72
C SER A 363 -2.24 -28.67 0.17
N VAL A 364 -2.53 -27.63 0.94
CA VAL A 364 -1.53 -26.93 1.76
C VAL A 364 -1.92 -27.02 3.24
N VAL A 365 -0.94 -27.17 4.14
CA VAL A 365 -1.16 -27.16 5.58
C VAL A 365 -0.31 -26.09 6.23
N VAL A 366 -0.89 -25.28 7.11
CA VAL A 366 -0.15 -24.43 8.04
C VAL A 366 -0.10 -25.09 9.40
N THR A 367 1.07 -25.11 10.02
CA THR A 367 1.21 -25.49 11.43
C THR A 367 2.10 -24.52 12.20
N GLU A 368 1.67 -24.18 13.40
CA GLU A 368 2.34 -23.23 14.30
C GLU A 368 2.04 -23.55 15.77
N LYS A 369 2.81 -22.99 16.68
CA LYS A 369 2.57 -23.06 18.12
C LYS A 369 2.32 -21.66 18.65
N LEU A 370 1.10 -21.42 19.14
CA LEU A 370 0.67 -20.15 19.70
C LEU A 370 1.24 -19.90 21.10
N HIS A 371 1.22 -18.65 21.54
CA HIS A 371 1.67 -18.22 22.87
C HIS A 371 0.93 -18.88 24.04
N ASN A 372 -0.30 -19.38 23.81
CA ASN A 372 -1.11 -20.13 24.78
C ASN A 372 -0.79 -21.64 24.80
N GLY A 373 0.35 -22.05 24.23
CA GLY A 373 0.77 -23.45 24.15
C GLY A 373 0.06 -24.29 23.08
N ALA A 374 -1.06 -23.81 22.52
CA ALA A 374 -1.83 -24.55 21.52
C ALA A 374 -1.06 -24.69 20.20
N VAL A 375 -1.07 -25.91 19.65
CA VAL A 375 -0.44 -26.22 18.36
C VAL A 375 -1.51 -26.30 17.27
N ILE A 376 -1.55 -25.29 16.41
CA ILE A 376 -2.48 -25.19 15.29
C ILE A 376 -2.02 -26.08 14.14
N TRP A 377 -3.02 -26.62 13.43
CA TRP A 377 -2.87 -27.35 12.18
C TRP A 377 -4.10 -27.01 11.34
N GLN A 378 -3.89 -26.28 10.26
CA GLN A 378 -4.95 -25.73 9.44
C GLN A 378 -4.73 -26.13 7.99
N GLU A 379 -5.69 -26.86 7.43
CA GLU A 379 -5.67 -27.29 6.03
C GLU A 379 -6.28 -26.20 5.15
N ASN A 380 -5.61 -25.89 4.04
CA ASN A 380 -5.98 -24.91 3.03
C ASN A 380 -6.49 -23.55 3.61
N PRO A 381 -5.71 -22.84 4.46
CA PRO A 381 -6.13 -21.55 4.99
C PRO A 381 -6.37 -20.53 3.87
N THR A 382 -7.53 -19.89 3.88
CA THR A 382 -7.91 -18.88 2.87
C THR A 382 -7.11 -17.59 2.98
N ASP A 383 -6.54 -17.29 4.16
CA ASP A 383 -5.69 -16.15 4.47
C ASP A 383 -4.18 -16.43 4.28
N LEU A 384 -3.81 -17.64 3.86
CA LEU A 384 -2.39 -18.06 3.73
C LEU A 384 -1.55 -17.10 2.89
N GLU A 385 -2.09 -16.57 1.81
CA GLU A 385 -1.34 -15.67 0.94
C GLU A 385 -1.09 -14.32 1.61
N ALA A 386 -2.12 -13.70 2.21
CA ALA A 386 -1.97 -12.49 2.99
C ALA A 386 -0.99 -12.66 4.17
N ARG A 387 -0.97 -13.86 4.75
CA ARG A 387 -0.05 -14.22 5.82
C ARG A 387 1.39 -14.41 5.33
N THR A 388 1.59 -15.02 4.16
CA THR A 388 2.92 -15.28 3.61
C THR A 388 3.53 -14.07 2.87
N SER A 389 2.72 -13.15 2.34
CA SER A 389 3.19 -11.85 1.85
C SER A 389 3.70 -10.93 2.98
N LEU A 390 3.24 -11.18 4.21
CA LEU A 390 3.64 -10.50 5.44
C LEU A 390 4.86 -11.11 6.14
N ALA A 391 5.24 -12.33 5.78
CA ALA A 391 6.19 -13.12 6.53
C ALA A 391 7.52 -13.25 5.77
N LYS A 392 8.62 -13.23 6.52
CA LYS A 392 9.95 -13.50 5.98
C LYS A 392 10.19 -15.02 5.97
N VAL A 393 10.60 -15.56 4.84
CA VAL A 393 11.04 -16.97 4.74
C VAL A 393 12.35 -17.13 5.51
N THR A 394 12.40 -18.06 6.46
CA THR A 394 13.63 -18.42 7.20
C THR A 394 14.22 -19.74 6.75
N GLY A 395 13.44 -20.58 6.06
CA GLY A 395 13.91 -21.81 5.43
C GLY A 395 12.94 -22.32 4.37
N CYS A 396 13.46 -22.96 3.33
CA CYS A 396 12.66 -23.64 2.30
C CYS A 396 13.40 -24.91 1.87
N THR A 397 12.69 -26.04 1.81
CA THR A 397 13.25 -27.31 1.35
C THR A 397 12.29 -28.01 0.39
N ASP A 398 12.82 -28.45 -0.75
CA ASP A 398 12.15 -29.40 -1.63
C ASP A 398 12.23 -30.81 -1.01
N CYS A 399 11.12 -31.52 -1.08
CA CYS A 399 10.91 -32.87 -0.56
C CYS A 399 10.35 -33.80 -1.65
N SER A 400 10.30 -33.37 -2.91
CA SER A 400 9.77 -34.13 -4.04
C SER A 400 10.52 -35.45 -4.28
N ASP A 401 11.78 -35.54 -3.86
CA ASP A 401 12.63 -36.73 -3.87
C ASP A 401 12.45 -37.64 -2.63
N ARG A 402 11.77 -37.16 -1.58
CA ARG A 402 11.74 -37.81 -0.25
C ARG A 402 10.41 -38.48 0.07
N THR A 403 10.46 -39.40 1.03
CA THR A 403 9.29 -40.11 1.59
C THR A 403 8.67 -39.37 2.80
N VAL A 404 8.77 -38.03 2.84
CA VAL A 404 8.13 -37.23 3.90
C VAL A 404 6.63 -37.24 3.67
N THR A 405 5.87 -37.66 4.69
CA THR A 405 4.40 -37.74 4.63
C THR A 405 3.79 -36.83 5.67
N VAL A 406 2.56 -36.39 5.40
CA VAL A 406 1.76 -35.57 6.34
C VAL A 406 1.67 -36.27 7.71
N LYS A 407 1.54 -37.60 7.75
CA LYS A 407 1.55 -38.43 8.96
C LYS A 407 2.77 -38.21 9.87
N SER A 408 3.96 -38.07 9.30
CA SER A 408 5.19 -37.86 10.09
C SER A 408 5.18 -36.51 10.83
N LEU A 409 4.68 -35.47 10.16
CA LEU A 409 4.54 -34.12 10.73
C LEU A 409 3.38 -34.05 11.73
N LEU A 410 2.28 -34.76 11.46
CA LEU A 410 1.17 -34.91 12.42
C LEU A 410 1.61 -35.67 13.69
N THR A 411 2.48 -36.69 13.54
CA THR A 411 3.08 -37.42 14.68
C THR A 411 3.94 -36.47 15.53
N PHE A 412 4.82 -35.68 14.89
CA PHE A 412 5.61 -34.65 15.58
C PHE A 412 4.73 -33.63 16.30
N LYS A 413 3.68 -33.13 15.64
CA LYS A 413 2.67 -32.23 16.25
C LYS A 413 2.07 -32.84 17.53
N LEU A 414 1.66 -34.10 17.50
CA LEU A 414 1.07 -34.80 18.65
C LEU A 414 2.07 -35.02 19.79
N GLU A 415 3.35 -35.24 19.50
CA GLU A 415 4.41 -35.30 20.52
C GLU A 415 4.64 -33.93 21.19
N GLU A 416 4.69 -32.86 20.41
CA GLU A 416 4.87 -31.51 20.95
C GLU A 416 3.65 -31.04 21.77
N VAL A 417 2.43 -31.40 21.38
CA VAL A 417 1.23 -31.16 22.22
C VAL A 417 1.35 -31.85 23.59
N ARG A 418 1.91 -33.06 23.67
CA ARG A 418 2.13 -33.76 24.95
C ARG A 418 3.24 -33.15 25.81
N ARG A 419 4.21 -32.45 25.20
CA ARG A 419 5.32 -31.77 25.89
C ARG A 419 4.98 -30.34 26.33
N SER A 420 3.97 -29.73 25.72
CA SER A 420 3.68 -28.30 25.89
C SER A 420 2.93 -28.02 27.19
N GLY A 421 3.37 -26.99 27.91
CA GLY A 421 2.61 -26.40 29.01
C GLY A 421 1.47 -25.50 28.53
N LEU A 422 0.70 -24.94 29.48
CA LEU A 422 -0.43 -24.04 29.24
C LEU A 422 -0.05 -22.68 28.61
N VAL A 423 1.24 -22.34 28.61
CA VAL A 423 1.79 -21.11 28.02
C VAL A 423 3.09 -21.48 27.33
N ALA A 424 3.29 -20.98 26.11
CA ALA A 424 4.54 -21.14 25.37
C ALA A 424 5.30 -19.82 25.33
N SER A 425 6.59 -19.89 25.64
CA SER A 425 7.55 -18.82 25.40
C SER A 425 7.78 -18.61 23.90
N ARG A 426 8.22 -17.40 23.50
CA ARG A 426 8.57 -17.09 22.10
C ARG A 426 9.62 -18.07 21.53
N SER A 427 10.55 -18.54 22.36
CA SER A 427 11.56 -19.54 21.98
C SER A 427 11.00 -20.96 21.83
N GLU A 428 9.90 -21.32 22.49
CA GLU A 428 9.16 -22.56 22.23
C GLU A 428 8.37 -22.50 20.92
N CYS A 429 7.75 -21.36 20.60
CA CYS A 429 7.10 -21.15 19.31
C CYS A 429 8.11 -21.30 18.16
N LYS A 430 9.27 -20.66 18.28
CA LYS A 430 10.39 -20.81 17.32
C LYS A 430 10.91 -22.25 17.24
N ARG A 431 11.18 -22.91 18.37
CA ARG A 431 11.65 -24.31 18.38
C ARG A 431 10.64 -25.28 17.78
N TYR A 432 9.33 -25.01 17.94
CA TYR A 432 8.29 -25.82 17.30
C TYR A 432 8.35 -25.71 15.77
N ALA A 433 8.37 -24.49 15.23
CA ALA A 433 8.46 -24.27 13.78
C ALA A 433 9.75 -24.89 13.19
N GLN A 434 10.89 -24.64 13.84
CA GLN A 434 12.18 -25.21 13.44
C GLN A 434 12.18 -26.74 13.53
N GLY A 435 11.52 -27.32 14.55
CA GLY A 435 11.35 -28.75 14.71
C GLY A 435 10.48 -29.38 13.63
N ALA A 436 9.36 -28.74 13.27
CA ALA A 436 8.48 -29.16 12.19
C ALA A 436 9.18 -29.07 10.82
N TYR A 437 9.84 -27.95 10.52
CA TYR A 437 10.69 -27.79 9.32
C TYR A 437 11.78 -28.88 9.25
N SER A 438 12.44 -29.17 10.38
CA SER A 438 13.47 -30.21 10.45
C SER A 438 12.96 -31.64 10.22
N GLN A 439 11.65 -31.91 10.32
CA GLN A 439 11.11 -33.22 9.93
C GLN A 439 11.12 -33.43 8.40
N ALA A 440 11.15 -32.37 7.62
CA ALA A 440 11.23 -32.39 6.16
C ALA A 440 12.68 -32.55 5.64
N LEU A 441 13.66 -32.13 6.46
CA LEU A 441 15.09 -32.25 6.16
C LEU A 441 15.58 -33.71 6.23
N PRO A 442 16.57 -34.11 5.41
CA PRO A 442 17.25 -35.40 5.57
C PRO A 442 17.95 -35.43 6.92
N ALA A 443 18.17 -36.62 7.49
CA ALA A 443 18.67 -36.73 8.86
C ALA A 443 19.98 -35.97 9.08
N TRP A 444 20.88 -35.97 8.09
CA TRP A 444 22.17 -35.27 8.15
C TRP A 444 22.08 -33.73 8.28
N GLN A 445 20.99 -33.09 7.86
CA GLN A 445 20.78 -31.63 7.99
C GLN A 445 20.07 -31.24 9.31
N ARG A 446 19.58 -32.21 10.07
CA ARG A 446 18.90 -31.96 11.36
C ARG A 446 19.94 -31.71 12.45
N ARG A 447 19.60 -30.94 13.47
CA ARG A 447 20.43 -30.81 14.67
C ARG A 447 20.49 -32.14 15.42
N TRP A 448 21.58 -32.37 16.14
CA TRP A 448 21.79 -33.61 16.91
C TRP A 448 20.65 -33.93 17.89
N GLU A 449 20.08 -32.91 18.54
CA GLU A 449 18.91 -33.00 19.41
C GLU A 449 17.67 -33.59 18.71
N GLN A 450 17.53 -33.33 17.41
CA GLN A 450 16.40 -33.73 16.55
C GLN A 450 16.61 -35.09 15.86
N LEU A 451 17.78 -35.71 16.02
CA LEU A 451 18.05 -37.05 15.50
C LEU A 451 17.34 -38.12 16.33
N THR A 452 16.75 -39.09 15.64
CA THR A 452 16.26 -40.33 16.27
C THR A 452 17.44 -41.20 16.69
N ASP A 453 17.24 -42.12 17.64
CA ASP A 453 18.33 -43.00 18.09
C ASP A 453 18.94 -43.87 16.97
N PRO A 454 18.19 -44.38 15.97
CA PRO A 454 18.78 -44.95 14.76
C PRO A 454 19.71 -44.00 14.01
N HIS A 455 19.32 -42.73 13.80
CA HIS A 455 20.17 -41.74 13.14
C HIS A 455 21.41 -41.41 13.98
N ARG A 456 21.29 -41.29 15.31
CA ARG A 456 22.46 -41.09 16.20
C ARG A 456 23.42 -42.27 16.15
N ARG A 457 22.93 -43.51 16.12
CA ARG A 457 23.77 -44.71 15.94
C ARG A 457 24.48 -44.70 14.57
N ALA A 458 23.79 -44.32 13.50
CA ALA A 458 24.39 -44.15 12.19
C ALA A 458 25.46 -43.04 12.19
N ALA A 459 25.21 -41.89 12.82
CA ALA A 459 26.19 -40.82 12.95
C ALA A 459 27.46 -41.26 13.72
N ILE A 460 27.28 -42.01 14.82
CA ILE A 460 28.40 -42.61 15.57
C ILE A 460 29.17 -43.63 14.72
N GLN A 461 28.47 -44.50 13.98
CA GLN A 461 29.08 -45.47 13.05
C GLN A 461 29.80 -44.80 11.87
N LEU A 462 29.34 -43.62 11.44
CA LEU A 462 30.01 -42.79 10.45
C LEU A 462 31.31 -42.18 11.01
N GLY A 463 31.38 -41.97 12.32
CA GLY A 463 32.56 -41.44 13.04
C GLY A 463 32.29 -40.12 13.78
N VAL A 464 31.03 -39.70 13.90
CA VAL A 464 30.62 -38.47 14.59
C VAL A 464 30.22 -38.82 16.03
N LEU A 465 31.15 -38.61 16.96
CA LEU A 465 31.04 -39.12 18.33
C LEU A 465 30.20 -38.25 19.29
N ASN A 466 29.91 -37.00 18.93
CA ASN A 466 29.20 -36.07 19.80
C ASN A 466 28.45 -35.00 19.01
N GLU A 467 27.53 -34.33 19.70
CA GLU A 467 26.70 -33.25 19.18
C GLU A 467 27.50 -32.11 18.52
N LYS A 468 28.57 -31.64 19.17
CA LYS A 468 29.36 -30.52 18.66
C LYS A 468 29.96 -30.85 17.30
N ALA A 469 30.51 -32.06 17.15
CA ALA A 469 31.10 -32.53 15.90
C ALA A 469 30.09 -32.79 14.77
N TRP A 470 28.81 -32.92 15.12
CA TRP A 470 27.70 -32.97 14.18
C TRP A 470 27.22 -31.57 13.78
N ASN A 471 26.76 -30.77 14.76
CA ASN A 471 26.17 -29.46 14.54
C ASN A 471 27.16 -28.45 13.92
N GLU A 472 28.46 -28.56 14.21
CA GLU A 472 29.51 -27.70 13.62
C GLU A 472 30.18 -28.31 12.38
N GLY A 473 29.79 -29.51 11.95
CA GLY A 473 30.42 -30.19 10.81
C GLY A 473 31.93 -30.48 10.97
N ASN A 474 32.45 -30.49 12.21
CA ASN A 474 33.91 -30.56 12.46
C ASN A 474 34.47 -32.00 12.57
N ALA A 475 33.63 -33.04 12.49
CA ALA A 475 34.10 -34.43 12.57
C ALA A 475 35.01 -34.81 11.39
N ARG A 476 36.11 -35.51 11.68
CA ARG A 476 37.13 -35.92 10.67
C ARG A 476 36.57 -36.69 9.47
N VAL A 477 35.44 -37.37 9.61
CA VAL A 477 34.80 -38.10 8.50
C VAL A 477 34.35 -37.16 7.38
N TRP A 478 33.90 -35.95 7.69
CA TRP A 478 33.42 -34.99 6.71
C TRP A 478 34.53 -34.46 5.77
N SER A 479 35.79 -34.61 6.16
CA SER A 479 36.97 -34.30 5.33
C SER A 479 37.45 -35.46 4.45
N LEU A 480 36.81 -36.64 4.52
CA LEU A 480 37.14 -37.80 3.70
C LEU A 480 36.32 -37.80 2.40
N ALA A 481 36.93 -38.23 1.30
CA ALA A 481 36.18 -38.51 0.07
C ALA A 481 35.32 -39.77 0.23
N TRP A 482 34.13 -39.81 -0.37
CA TRP A 482 33.20 -40.95 -0.26
C TRP A 482 33.84 -42.32 -0.55
N ARG A 483 34.76 -42.36 -1.52
CA ARG A 483 35.50 -43.58 -1.91
C ARG A 483 36.47 -44.08 -0.83
N THR A 484 36.98 -43.20 0.04
CA THR A 484 37.91 -43.56 1.14
C THR A 484 37.20 -43.95 2.43
N LEU A 485 35.87 -43.71 2.53
CA LEU A 485 35.05 -44.25 3.61
C LEU A 485 35.09 -45.79 3.63
N GLN A 486 34.95 -46.37 4.82
CA GLN A 486 34.67 -47.81 4.95
C GLN A 486 33.27 -48.14 4.43
N HIS A 487 33.02 -49.40 4.05
CA HIS A 487 31.68 -49.82 3.60
C HIS A 487 30.61 -49.56 4.68
N THR A 488 30.93 -49.87 5.94
CA THR A 488 30.12 -49.58 7.13
C THR A 488 29.80 -48.09 7.31
N GLN A 489 30.72 -47.19 6.95
CA GLN A 489 30.52 -45.75 6.97
C GLN A 489 29.62 -45.30 5.82
N ARG A 490 29.79 -45.83 4.60
CA ARG A 490 28.87 -45.54 3.47
C ARG A 490 27.44 -45.99 3.75
N GLU A 491 27.23 -47.17 4.33
CA GLU A 491 25.88 -47.61 4.71
C GLU A 491 25.30 -46.74 5.84
N ALA A 492 26.12 -46.29 6.79
CA ALA A 492 25.69 -45.34 7.82
C ALA A 492 25.34 -43.96 7.24
N ALA A 493 26.08 -43.47 6.24
CA ALA A 493 25.77 -42.24 5.53
C ALA A 493 24.45 -42.33 4.74
N LYS A 494 24.21 -43.46 4.03
CA LYS A 494 22.92 -43.74 3.38
C LYS A 494 21.77 -43.76 4.38
N ALA A 495 21.97 -44.37 5.55
CA ALA A 495 20.97 -44.39 6.63
C ALA A 495 20.68 -43.00 7.23
N LEU A 496 21.51 -41.99 6.93
CA LEU A 496 21.29 -40.58 7.27
C LEU A 496 20.70 -39.76 6.11
N GLY A 497 20.44 -40.39 4.95
CA GLY A 497 19.98 -39.71 3.74
C GLY A 497 21.10 -38.99 2.96
N ILE A 498 22.34 -39.51 3.02
CA ILE A 498 23.47 -39.05 2.22
C ILE A 498 23.89 -40.17 1.25
N ASP A 499 23.97 -39.87 -0.04
CA ASP A 499 24.50 -40.77 -1.07
C ASP A 499 25.87 -40.29 -1.61
N GLU A 500 26.39 -40.94 -2.66
CA GLU A 500 27.67 -40.56 -3.27
C GLU A 500 27.63 -39.19 -3.94
N ALA A 501 26.46 -38.75 -4.42
CA ALA A 501 26.30 -37.46 -5.11
C ALA A 501 26.18 -36.28 -4.14
N GLY A 502 25.52 -36.49 -2.99
CA GLY A 502 25.42 -35.52 -1.90
C GLY A 502 26.65 -35.45 -0.99
N TRP A 503 27.59 -36.41 -1.09
CA TRP A 503 28.76 -36.41 -0.22
C TRP A 503 29.77 -35.32 -0.60
N GLY A 504 29.94 -34.32 0.28
CA GLY A 504 30.88 -33.21 0.10
C GLY A 504 30.30 -31.97 -0.58
N SER A 505 29.06 -32.02 -1.10
CA SER A 505 28.38 -30.82 -1.60
C SER A 505 27.88 -29.87 -0.49
N TRP A 506 27.94 -30.31 0.77
CA TRP A 506 27.45 -29.58 1.96
C TRP A 506 28.37 -28.49 2.50
N PHE A 507 29.63 -28.39 2.03
CA PHE A 507 30.58 -27.36 2.48
C PHE A 507 30.64 -26.15 1.55
N LYS A 508 30.09 -26.24 0.33
CA LYS A 508 29.90 -25.09 -0.53
C LYS A 508 28.78 -24.24 0.06
N ASP A 509 29.09 -23.00 0.42
CA ASP A 509 28.09 -22.02 0.86
C ASP A 509 27.04 -21.87 -0.26
N PRO A 510 25.73 -21.73 0.02
CA PRO A 510 24.70 -21.70 -1.04
C PRO A 510 24.96 -20.62 -2.12
N LYS A 511 25.62 -19.52 -1.73
CA LYS A 511 26.06 -18.44 -2.62
C LYS A 511 27.04 -18.86 -3.73
N GLU A 512 27.80 -19.94 -3.54
CA GLU A 512 28.73 -20.45 -4.56
C GLU A 512 28.03 -21.33 -5.61
N GLN A 513 26.83 -21.87 -5.31
CA GLN A 513 26.17 -22.82 -6.21
C GLN A 513 25.27 -22.17 -7.27
N GLU A 514 24.86 -20.92 -7.07
CA GLU A 514 24.01 -20.18 -8.04
C GLU A 514 24.79 -19.67 -9.27
N GLY A 515 26.13 -19.62 -9.21
CA GLY A 515 26.97 -19.15 -10.31
C GLY A 515 27.38 -20.21 -11.34
N GLU A 516 27.25 -21.51 -11.06
CA GLU A 516 27.90 -22.60 -11.84
C GLU A 516 26.97 -23.35 -12.83
N LYS A 517 25.71 -22.93 -13.04
CA LYS A 517 24.76 -23.62 -13.93
C LYS A 517 24.43 -22.81 -15.19
N GLY A 518 25.33 -22.82 -16.18
CA GLY A 518 25.06 -22.08 -17.41
C GLY A 518 25.98 -22.22 -18.62
N GLU A 519 26.85 -23.24 -18.77
CA GLU A 519 27.59 -23.42 -20.04
C GLU A 519 27.96 -24.90 -20.33
N GLU A 520 27.51 -25.41 -21.48
CA GLU A 520 27.99 -26.67 -22.08
C GLU A 520 29.10 -26.38 -23.12
N PRO A 521 30.05 -27.29 -23.35
CA PRO A 521 31.37 -26.92 -23.86
C PRO A 521 31.40 -26.76 -25.39
N SER A 522 31.91 -25.62 -25.86
CA SER A 522 32.36 -25.44 -27.25
C SER A 522 33.83 -25.04 -27.34
N ALA A 523 34.44 -25.37 -28.48
CA ALA A 523 35.88 -25.56 -28.66
C ALA A 523 36.81 -24.38 -28.33
N LYS A 524 37.91 -24.72 -27.62
CA LYS A 524 39.27 -24.14 -27.68
C LYS A 524 39.40 -22.68 -28.15
N LYS A 525 39.81 -21.81 -27.22
CA LYS A 525 40.80 -20.76 -27.51
C LYS A 525 41.68 -20.48 -26.29
N ASP A 526 42.97 -20.35 -26.53
CA ASP A 526 43.95 -19.93 -25.54
C ASP A 526 43.80 -18.43 -25.24
N GLY A 527 43.91 -18.03 -23.97
CA GLY A 527 43.79 -16.64 -23.54
C GLY A 527 43.47 -16.54 -22.05
N ALA A 528 44.51 -16.51 -21.22
CA ALA A 528 44.36 -16.26 -19.79
C ALA A 528 44.42 -14.75 -19.53
N GLU A 529 43.33 -14.19 -18.98
CA GLU A 529 43.34 -12.93 -18.25
C GLU A 529 42.60 -13.15 -16.92
N GLU A 530 43.32 -13.01 -15.81
CA GLU A 530 42.77 -13.12 -14.46
C GLU A 530 42.18 -11.77 -14.05
N GLU A 531 40.89 -11.73 -13.69
CA GLU A 531 40.26 -10.58 -13.04
C GLU A 531 40.89 -10.38 -11.64
N PRO A 532 41.46 -9.20 -11.32
CA PRO A 532 42.10 -8.98 -10.03
C PRO A 532 41.07 -8.68 -8.94
N ASP A 533 40.89 -9.64 -8.03
CA ASP A 533 40.27 -9.38 -6.72
C ASP A 533 41.12 -8.35 -5.95
N SER A 534 40.73 -7.08 -6.09
CA SER A 534 41.33 -5.95 -5.38
C SER A 534 40.83 -5.86 -3.93
N GLY A 535 40.84 -7.00 -3.23
CA GLY A 535 40.66 -7.11 -1.79
C GLY A 535 41.80 -6.42 -1.03
N VAL A 536 41.78 -5.08 -1.00
CA VAL A 536 42.72 -4.27 -0.21
C VAL A 536 42.49 -4.58 1.26
N THR A 537 43.32 -5.49 1.78
CA THR A 537 43.36 -5.84 3.20
C THR A 537 43.98 -4.68 3.97
N VAL A 538 43.13 -3.72 4.34
CA VAL A 538 43.52 -2.54 5.12
C VAL A 538 44.05 -2.98 6.50
N THR A 539 45.37 -3.10 6.64
CA THR A 539 46.05 -3.49 7.89
C THR A 539 46.13 -2.30 8.86
N ARG A 540 44.97 -1.80 9.29
CA ARG A 540 44.86 -0.77 10.33
C ARG A 540 45.04 -1.36 11.72
N THR A 541 45.66 -0.57 12.60
CA THR A 541 45.70 -0.81 14.04
C THR A 541 45.06 0.34 14.79
N CYS A 542 44.48 0.07 15.97
CA CYS A 542 44.04 1.12 16.90
C CYS A 542 45.26 1.83 17.53
N PRO A 543 45.07 2.93 18.29
CA PRO A 543 46.18 3.66 18.94
C PRO A 543 47.06 2.82 19.89
N LYS A 544 46.57 1.64 20.34
CA LYS A 544 47.33 0.68 21.17
C LYS A 544 47.98 -0.46 20.36
N GLY A 545 47.97 -0.39 19.02
CA GLY A 545 48.65 -1.35 18.13
C GLY A 545 47.88 -2.64 17.84
N HIS A 546 46.63 -2.80 18.30
CA HIS A 546 45.81 -3.96 17.96
C HIS A 546 45.18 -3.82 16.57
N GLY A 547 45.19 -4.87 15.74
CA GLY A 547 44.53 -4.86 14.44
C GLY A 547 43.01 -4.65 14.53
N LEU A 548 42.48 -3.81 13.63
CA LEU A 548 41.04 -3.58 13.50
C LEU A 548 40.38 -4.71 12.68
N LYS A 549 39.17 -5.14 13.06
CA LYS A 549 38.37 -6.09 12.29
C LYS A 549 37.27 -5.37 11.53
N ARG A 550 37.13 -5.65 10.24
CA ARG A 550 35.98 -5.18 9.45
C ARG A 550 34.69 -5.81 9.98
N PHE A 551 33.67 -5.00 10.24
CA PHE A 551 32.30 -5.41 10.51
C PHE A 551 31.32 -4.52 9.74
N VAL A 552 30.04 -4.88 9.78
CA VAL A 552 28.94 -4.07 9.26
C VAL A 552 28.06 -3.74 10.46
N VAL A 553 27.63 -2.48 10.57
CA VAL A 553 26.66 -2.04 11.57
C VAL A 553 25.32 -2.70 11.25
N ASP A 554 24.76 -3.46 12.18
CA ASP A 554 23.42 -4.04 12.00
C ASP A 554 22.36 -2.92 11.94
N ASP A 555 21.28 -3.14 11.20
CA ASP A 555 20.19 -2.16 11.08
C ASP A 555 19.48 -1.99 12.43
N ILE A 556 19.68 -0.83 13.06
CA ILE A 556 18.97 -0.43 14.30
C ILE A 556 17.52 -0.12 13.91
N GLU A 557 16.63 -1.10 14.05
CA GLU A 557 15.20 -1.01 13.69
C GLU A 557 14.35 -0.11 14.62
N THR A 558 14.96 0.63 15.55
CA THR A 558 14.29 1.45 16.57
C THR A 558 14.66 2.93 16.44
N GLU A 559 13.71 3.75 16.00
CA GLU A 559 13.83 5.22 15.83
C GLU A 559 14.05 6.01 17.14
N GLU A 560 14.11 5.33 18.29
CA GLU A 560 14.23 5.90 19.64
C GLU A 560 15.55 5.54 20.35
N ASP A 561 16.49 4.86 19.67
CA ASP A 561 17.85 4.61 20.18
C ASP A 561 18.86 5.36 19.29
N ASP A 562 19.20 6.58 19.69
CA ASP A 562 20.17 7.45 19.04
C ASP A 562 21.64 6.96 19.18
N GLY A 563 21.84 5.78 19.79
CA GLY A 563 23.10 5.03 19.86
C GLY A 563 23.59 4.44 18.52
N GLY A 564 23.71 5.27 17.48
CA GLY A 564 24.47 4.92 16.28
C GLY A 564 25.96 4.71 16.60
N PHE A 565 26.66 3.88 15.82
CA PHE A 565 28.10 3.67 16.04
C PHE A 565 28.87 4.93 15.64
N GLU A 566 29.55 5.58 16.59
CA GLU A 566 30.40 6.72 16.33
C GLU A 566 31.78 6.28 15.84
N CYS A 567 32.39 7.07 14.96
CA CYS A 567 33.72 6.81 14.41
C CYS A 567 34.79 7.65 15.11
N ASP A 568 35.65 7.05 15.94
CA ASP A 568 36.73 7.71 16.71
C ASP A 568 37.73 8.53 15.86
N GLY A 569 37.73 8.36 14.53
CA GLY A 569 38.58 9.10 13.61
C GLY A 569 37.98 10.40 13.06
N CYS A 570 36.68 10.64 13.24
CA CYS A 570 36.01 11.84 12.71
C CYS A 570 34.72 12.25 13.44
N ASP A 571 34.43 11.63 14.59
CA ASP A 571 33.23 11.83 15.43
C ASP A 571 31.90 11.73 14.65
N GLY A 572 31.89 10.90 13.60
CA GLY A 572 30.76 10.76 12.68
C GLY A 572 29.93 9.52 12.99
N CYS A 573 28.64 9.70 13.24
CA CYS A 573 27.68 8.61 13.41
C CYS A 573 27.54 7.77 12.13
N CYS A 574 27.59 6.45 12.29
CA CYS A 574 27.43 5.47 11.23
C CYS A 574 26.10 4.71 11.41
N PHE A 575 25.26 4.73 10.37
CA PHE A 575 23.95 4.08 10.36
C PHE A 575 24.02 2.58 10.04
N GLY A 576 22.90 1.88 10.23
CA GLY A 576 22.68 0.51 9.74
C GLY A 576 23.19 0.27 8.31
N GLY A 577 23.80 -0.89 8.09
CA GLY A 577 24.45 -1.27 6.83
C GLY A 577 25.83 -0.64 6.57
N SER A 578 26.29 0.29 7.42
CA SER A 578 27.62 0.92 7.25
C SER A 578 28.76 -0.03 7.55
N VAL A 579 29.83 0.03 6.75
CA VAL A 579 31.06 -0.75 6.98
C VAL A 579 31.99 0.00 7.94
N MET A 580 32.36 -0.65 9.04
CA MET A 580 33.29 -0.13 10.06
C MET A 580 34.43 -1.10 10.34
N TYR A 581 35.48 -0.61 11.00
CA TYR A 581 36.69 -1.34 11.35
C TYR A 581 36.98 -1.15 12.84
N GLY A 582 36.79 -2.21 13.62
CA GLY A 582 36.70 -2.12 15.08
C GLY A 582 37.72 -2.90 15.89
N CYS A 583 38.01 -2.39 17.09
CA CYS A 583 38.88 -3.03 18.07
C CYS A 583 38.16 -3.31 19.40
N GLN A 584 37.55 -4.49 19.50
CA GLN A 584 36.87 -4.99 20.71
C GLN A 584 37.72 -4.99 22.01
N ARG A 585 39.05 -4.83 21.93
CA ARG A 585 39.94 -4.71 23.09
C ARG A 585 40.15 -3.28 23.59
N CYS A 586 39.74 -2.30 22.80
CA CYS A 586 40.05 -0.90 23.04
C CYS A 586 38.84 0.02 22.99
N ASP A 587 37.68 -0.47 22.52
CA ASP A 587 36.53 0.36 22.12
C ASP A 587 37.02 1.46 21.18
N TYR A 588 37.34 1.05 19.95
CA TYR A 588 37.90 1.94 18.95
C TYR A 588 37.47 1.49 17.56
N ASP A 589 36.57 2.25 16.96
CA ASP A 589 35.86 1.93 15.73
C ASP A 589 36.06 3.05 14.70
N LEU A 590 36.48 2.68 13.48
CA LEU A 590 36.65 3.61 12.37
C LEU A 590 35.64 3.31 11.26
N CYS A 591 35.00 4.35 10.74
CA CYS A 591 34.26 4.25 9.49
C CYS A 591 35.22 3.90 8.33
N LEU A 592 34.68 3.35 7.24
CA LEU A 592 35.45 2.96 6.05
C LEU A 592 36.40 4.07 5.54
N LYS A 593 36.00 5.35 5.60
CA LYS A 593 36.84 6.49 5.17
C LYS A 593 38.03 6.68 6.10
N CYS A 594 37.81 6.74 7.42
CA CYS A 594 38.87 6.91 8.41
C CYS A 594 39.82 5.69 8.47
N ALA A 595 39.33 4.49 8.17
CA ALA A 595 40.16 3.31 8.00
C ALA A 595 41.10 3.39 6.78
N GLN A 596 40.76 4.16 5.74
CA GLN A 596 41.55 4.31 4.51
C GLN A 596 42.54 5.51 4.54
N LEU A 597 42.29 6.55 5.33
CA LEU A 597 43.11 7.78 5.40
C LEU A 597 44.47 7.56 6.09
N GLU A 598 45.59 7.58 5.37
CA GLU A 598 46.97 7.34 5.88
C GLU A 598 47.27 7.98 7.25
N PRO A 599 47.94 7.29 8.19
CA PRO A 599 48.19 7.83 9.54
C PRO A 599 49.02 9.11 9.49
N GLY A 600 48.37 10.25 9.76
CA GLY A 600 48.98 11.59 9.71
C GLY A 600 48.29 12.58 8.78
N SER A 601 47.31 12.18 7.97
CA SER A 601 46.41 13.13 7.30
C SER A 601 45.28 13.54 8.25
N GLU A 602 45.32 14.76 8.80
CA GLU A 602 44.20 15.30 9.58
C GLU A 602 42.93 15.40 8.72
N PRO A 603 41.76 14.94 9.21
CA PRO A 603 40.50 15.13 8.50
C PRO A 603 40.10 16.62 8.55
N ALA A 604 39.79 17.19 7.38
CA ALA A 604 39.34 18.57 7.28
C ALA A 604 37.96 18.74 7.95
N ALA A 605 37.94 19.30 9.16
CA ALA A 605 36.72 19.50 9.94
C ALA A 605 35.71 20.40 9.20
N SER A 606 34.61 19.80 8.73
CA SER A 606 33.51 20.52 8.09
C SER A 606 32.65 21.24 9.14
N LYS A 607 32.94 22.51 9.38
CA LYS A 607 32.04 23.39 10.15
C LYS A 607 30.78 23.68 9.34
N SER A 608 29.67 23.04 9.71
CA SER A 608 28.34 23.49 9.34
C SER A 608 28.07 24.87 9.96
N ALA A 609 27.56 25.80 9.16
CA ALA A 609 27.18 27.13 9.61
C ALA A 609 25.66 27.19 9.79
N GLU A 610 25.21 27.32 11.04
CA GLU A 610 23.82 27.67 11.34
C GLU A 610 23.62 29.18 11.17
N ALA A 611 22.54 29.58 10.50
CA ALA A 611 22.15 30.97 10.31
C ALA A 611 20.87 31.24 11.11
N SER A 612 21.02 31.79 12.31
CA SER A 612 19.90 32.23 13.15
C SER A 612 19.43 33.63 12.73
N THR A 613 18.15 33.78 12.39
CA THR A 613 17.50 35.09 12.23
C THR A 613 16.82 35.51 13.54
N GLU A 614 17.26 36.63 14.11
CA GLU A 614 16.68 37.24 15.31
C GLU A 614 15.41 38.05 14.99
N ALA A 615 14.34 37.78 15.73
CA ALA A 615 13.34 38.75 16.19
C ALA A 615 12.55 38.09 17.34
N GLY A 616 12.39 38.64 18.54
CA GLY A 616 12.81 39.95 19.02
C GLY A 616 11.63 40.81 19.49
N GLU A 617 10.89 40.37 20.51
CA GLU A 617 10.15 41.30 21.35
C GLU A 617 9.87 40.75 22.77
N SER A 618 9.77 41.68 23.73
CA SER A 618 9.88 41.40 25.16
C SER A 618 8.73 42.02 25.95
N THR A 619 8.10 41.24 26.84
CA THR A 619 7.45 41.78 28.05
C THR A 619 7.59 40.77 29.19
N GLY A 620 8.33 41.13 30.23
CA GLY A 620 8.39 40.35 31.46
C GLY A 620 7.34 40.78 32.48
N SER A 621 7.06 39.91 33.46
CA SER A 621 6.58 40.34 34.77
C SER A 621 7.06 39.36 35.86
N SER A 622 7.21 39.86 37.07
CA SER A 622 8.01 39.25 38.14
C SER A 622 7.28 38.17 38.94
N ARG A 623 8.10 37.32 39.59
CA ARG A 623 7.74 36.58 40.82
C ARG A 623 7.06 37.47 41.84
N GLU A 624 6.08 36.93 42.56
CA GLU A 624 6.03 37.00 44.03
C GLU A 624 5.55 35.66 44.61
N ASP A 625 6.20 35.20 45.68
CA ASP A 625 5.75 34.09 46.52
C ASP A 625 4.64 34.57 47.48
N SER A 626 3.65 33.73 47.78
CA SER A 626 2.81 33.90 48.98
C SER A 626 2.22 32.57 49.45
N LYS A 627 2.21 32.38 50.78
CA LYS A 627 2.00 31.09 51.45
C LYS A 627 1.37 31.29 52.84
N SER A 628 0.04 31.23 52.92
CA SER A 628 -0.82 31.18 54.13
C SER A 628 -2.28 31.45 53.69
N GLN A 629 -3.36 31.19 54.43
CA GLN A 629 -3.73 30.29 55.54
C GLN A 629 -5.27 30.35 55.66
N GLN A 630 -5.94 29.26 56.06
CA GLN A 630 -7.33 29.25 56.63
C GLN A 630 -8.45 29.79 55.69
N GLU A 631 -9.76 29.52 55.88
CA GLU A 631 -10.52 28.84 56.94
C GLU A 631 -11.82 28.21 56.37
N GLU A 632 -12.57 27.51 57.23
CA GLU A 632 -14.00 27.09 57.23
C GLU A 632 -14.98 27.54 56.09
N GLY A 633 -16.09 26.85 55.77
CA GLY A 633 -16.76 25.68 56.38
C GLY A 633 -18.30 25.76 56.21
N GLY A 634 -18.99 24.60 56.12
CA GLY A 634 -20.46 24.50 56.04
C GLY A 634 -21.06 24.56 54.62
N GLU A 635 -22.11 23.80 54.27
CA GLU A 635 -22.85 22.74 54.99
C GLU A 635 -23.34 21.68 53.99
#